data_AF-A0A6N7KUW2-F1
#
_entry.id   AF-A0A6N7KUW2-F1
#
_cell.length_a   1.000
_cell.length_b   1.000
_cell.length_c   1.000
_cell.angle_alpha   90.00
_cell.angle_beta   90.00
_cell.angle_gamma   90.00
#
_symmetry.space_group_name_H-M   'P 1'
#
loop_
_entity.id
_entity.type
_entity.pdbx_description
1 polymer ?
#
loop_
_entity_poly.entity_id
_entity_poly.type
_entity_poly.pdbx_seq_one_letter_code
_entity_poly.pdbx_strand_id
1 'polypeptide(L)'
;MGPINAVPLGMLWFSGLGVSSGYLTGFIGPSLVTSVGIGICAVANTAMGTSGVDPREAGLVSGLLNAGRQCGGSIGLAVISALAVAATRHATEAGDAPLQALASGYDRAFVATAVLLVVAAVIAVLFVPARKRTARRKQAARA
;
A
#
# COMPACT_ATOMS: atom_id res chain seq x y z
N MET A 1 12.13 5.32 -11.50
CA MET A 1 11.19 4.23 -11.86
C MET A 1 11.31 3.13 -10.83
N GLY A 2 11.11 3.50 -9.55
CA GLY A 2 11.60 2.73 -8.41
C GLY A 2 10.52 1.94 -7.67
N PRO A 3 10.88 1.27 -6.55
CA PRO A 3 10.14 0.22 -5.81
C PRO A 3 8.70 0.54 -5.32
N ILE A 4 8.19 1.74 -5.58
CA ILE A 4 6.83 2.19 -5.20
C ILE A 4 5.74 1.38 -5.90
N ASN A 5 6.01 0.84 -7.09
CA ASN A 5 5.03 0.05 -7.84
C ASN A 5 4.89 -1.39 -7.32
N ALA A 6 5.73 -1.84 -6.39
CA ALA A 6 5.74 -3.23 -5.93
C ALA A 6 4.43 -3.63 -5.21
N VAL A 7 3.88 -2.75 -4.37
CA VAL A 7 2.64 -3.04 -3.63
C VAL A 7 1.43 -3.20 -4.57
N PRO A 8 1.14 -2.26 -5.50
CA PRO A 8 0.07 -2.47 -6.47
C PRO A 8 0.33 -3.64 -7.42
N LEU A 9 1.58 -3.95 -7.78
CA LEU A 9 1.92 -5.16 -8.55
C LEU A 9 1.60 -6.46 -7.77
N GLY A 10 1.90 -6.50 -6.47
CA GLY A 10 1.56 -7.65 -5.61
C GLY A 10 0.04 -7.83 -5.47
N MET A 11 -0.72 -6.73 -5.35
CA MET A 11 -2.18 -6.75 -5.32
C MET A 11 -2.80 -7.23 -6.65
N LEU A 12 -2.25 -6.80 -7.78
CA LEU A 12 -2.68 -7.29 -9.10
C LEU A 12 -2.35 -8.78 -9.29
N TRP A 13 -1.21 -9.24 -8.77
CA TRP A 13 -0.86 -10.66 -8.79
C TRP A 13 -1.84 -11.48 -7.93
N PHE A 14 -2.25 -10.98 -6.76
CA PHE A 14 -3.28 -11.61 -5.93
C PHE A 14 -4.64 -11.74 -6.62
N SER A 15 -5.05 -10.76 -7.45
CA SER A 15 -6.31 -10.82 -8.21
C SER A 15 -6.33 -11.94 -9.27
N GLY A 16 -5.16 -12.42 -9.71
CA GLY A 16 -5.06 -13.55 -10.65
C GLY A 16 -5.13 -14.95 -10.01
N LEU A 17 -5.42 -15.05 -8.71
CA LEU A 17 -5.46 -16.33 -7.99
C LEU A 17 -6.61 -17.22 -8.48
N GLY A 18 -6.27 -18.23 -9.29
CA GLY A 18 -7.18 -19.32 -9.69
C GLY A 18 -7.00 -20.58 -8.83
N VAL A 19 -7.95 -21.51 -8.94
CA VAL A 19 -8.02 -22.79 -8.19
C VAL A 19 -6.80 -23.71 -8.41
N SER A 20 -6.01 -23.47 -9.45
CA SER A 20 -4.79 -24.21 -9.82
C SER A 20 -3.49 -23.53 -9.37
N SER A 21 -3.56 -22.42 -8.64
CA SER A 21 -2.38 -21.67 -8.20
C SER A 21 -1.63 -22.43 -7.11
N GLY A 22 -0.37 -22.78 -7.35
CA GLY A 22 0.49 -23.39 -6.34
C GLY A 22 0.75 -22.44 -5.18
N TYR A 23 0.85 -22.96 -3.94
CA TYR A 23 1.02 -22.15 -2.72
C TYR A 23 2.19 -21.15 -2.80
N LEU A 24 3.32 -21.56 -3.39
CA LEU A 24 4.48 -20.68 -3.56
C LEU A 24 4.23 -19.52 -4.53
N THR A 25 3.59 -19.77 -5.68
CA THR A 25 3.44 -18.76 -6.74
C THR A 25 2.18 -17.93 -6.59
N GLY A 26 1.13 -18.49 -5.99
CA GLY A 26 -0.14 -17.82 -5.74
C GLY A 26 -0.17 -17.01 -4.45
N PHE A 27 0.53 -17.45 -3.40
CA PHE A 27 0.44 -16.81 -2.08
C PHE A 27 1.77 -16.23 -1.61
N ILE A 28 2.83 -17.05 -1.57
CA ILE A 28 4.15 -16.61 -1.05
C ILE A 28 4.76 -15.50 -1.93
N GLY A 29 4.73 -15.67 -3.26
CA GLY A 29 5.27 -14.69 -4.21
C GLY A 29 4.66 -13.29 -4.04
N PRO A 30 3.33 -13.13 -4.19
CA PRO A 30 2.66 -11.84 -4.02
C PRO A 30 2.83 -11.25 -2.61
N SER A 31 2.85 -12.09 -1.58
CA SER A 31 3.09 -11.66 -0.19
C SER A 31 4.48 -11.05 -0.02
N LEU A 32 5.52 -11.66 -0.59
CA LEU A 32 6.88 -11.15 -0.52
C LEU A 32 7.03 -9.81 -1.24
N VAL A 33 6.49 -9.71 -2.46
CA VAL A 33 6.51 -8.46 -3.24
C VAL A 33 5.80 -7.32 -2.48
N THR A 34 4.65 -7.62 -1.90
CA THR A 34 3.87 -6.67 -1.10
C THR A 34 4.62 -6.25 0.15
N SER A 35 5.20 -7.20 0.88
CA SER A 35 5.94 -6.95 2.14
C SER A 35 7.19 -6.11 1.92
N VAL A 36 7.94 -6.38 0.85
CA VAL A 36 9.12 -5.59 0.47
C VAL A 36 8.70 -4.15 0.13
N GLY A 37 7.62 -3.98 -0.65
CA GLY A 37 7.09 -2.66 -0.97
C GLY A 37 6.68 -1.87 0.27
N ILE A 38 5.97 -2.51 1.20
CA ILE A 38 5.57 -1.89 2.48
C ILE A 38 6.80 -1.48 3.29
N GLY A 39 7.81 -2.34 3.41
CA GLY A 39 9.03 -2.04 4.17
C GLY A 39 9.78 -0.82 3.62
N ILE A 40 9.92 -0.73 2.30
CA ILE A 40 10.57 0.41 1.65
C ILE A 40 9.78 1.71 1.90
N CYS A 41 8.46 1.67 1.76
CA CYS A 41 7.59 2.81 2.03
C CYS A 41 7.67 3.26 3.50
N ALA A 42 7.71 2.33 4.45
CA ALA A 42 7.80 2.63 5.88
C ALA A 42 9.10 3.37 6.23
N VAL A 43 10.24 2.92 5.69
CA VAL A 43 11.54 3.56 5.89
C VAL A 43 11.57 4.95 5.24
N ALA A 44 11.12 5.07 3.99
CA ALA A 44 11.10 6.34 3.27
C ALA A 44 10.21 7.38 3.97
N ASN A 45 9.01 6.99 4.40
CA ASN A 45 8.07 7.89 5.07
C ASN A 45 8.63 8.40 6.41
N THR A 46 9.24 7.51 7.19
CA THR A 46 9.85 7.89 8.47
C THR A 46 11.03 8.84 8.25
N ALA A 47 11.92 8.51 7.31
CA ALA A 47 13.09 9.34 7.00
C ALA A 47 12.70 10.73 6.47
N MET A 48 11.63 10.83 5.66
CA MET A 48 11.13 12.12 5.19
C MET A 48 10.50 12.92 6.33
N GLY A 49 9.66 12.28 7.13
CA GLY A 49 8.92 12.94 8.22
C GLY A 49 9.81 13.44 9.35
N THR A 50 10.96 12.79 9.61
CA THR A 50 11.89 13.21 10.68
C THR A 50 13.08 14.02 10.18
N SER A 51 13.22 14.23 8.86
CA SER A 51 14.37 14.97 8.32
C SER A 51 14.35 16.44 8.71
N GLY A 52 15.43 16.92 9.34
CA GLY A 52 15.59 18.33 9.73
C GLY A 52 14.82 18.75 10.98
N VAL A 53 14.29 17.78 11.75
CA VAL A 53 13.59 18.01 13.01
C VAL A 53 14.62 18.25 14.14
N ASP A 54 14.34 19.22 15.00
CA ASP A 54 15.13 19.47 16.21
C ASP A 54 15.04 18.26 17.16
N PRO A 55 16.14 17.80 17.79
CA PRO A 55 16.11 16.70 18.75
C PRO A 55 15.06 16.83 19.86
N ARG A 56 14.71 18.06 20.27
CA ARG A 56 13.67 18.31 21.29
C ARG A 56 12.25 18.05 20.79
N GLU A 57 12.04 18.09 19.48
CA GLU A 57 10.73 17.90 18.82
C GLU A 57 10.57 16.49 18.22
N ALA A 58 11.61 15.67 18.24
CA ALA A 58 11.60 14.33 17.64
C ALA A 58 10.47 13.43 18.18
N GLY A 59 10.16 13.54 19.49
CA GLY A 59 9.04 12.83 20.12
C GLY A 59 7.68 13.27 19.58
N LEU A 60 7.49 14.58 19.39
CA LEU A 60 6.25 15.15 18.85
C LEU A 60 6.04 14.72 17.39
N VAL A 61 7.08 14.82 16.57
CA VAL A 61 7.03 14.41 15.16
C VAL A 61 6.78 12.91 15.01
N SER A 62 7.45 12.08 15.80
CA SER A 62 7.22 10.64 15.81
C SER A 62 5.79 10.29 16.24
N GLY A 63 5.28 10.98 17.26
CA GLY A 63 3.89 10.86 17.72
C GLY A 63 2.88 11.22 16.62
N LEU A 64 3.07 12.34 15.94
CA LEU A 64 2.23 12.79 14.82
C LEU A 64 2.28 11.81 13.64
N LEU A 65 3.46 11.30 13.29
CA LEU A 65 3.61 10.29 12.25
C LEU A 65 2.88 8.99 12.63
N ASN A 66 2.95 8.57 13.89
CA ASN A 66 2.28 7.36 14.33
C ASN A 66 0.76 7.51 14.39
N ALA A 67 0.26 8.63 14.91
CA ALA A 67 -1.15 8.96 14.91
C ALA A 67 -1.69 9.02 13.48
N GLY A 68 -0.98 9.69 12.56
CA GLY A 68 -1.32 9.74 11.15
C GLY A 68 -1.38 8.35 10.50
N ARG A 69 -0.42 7.47 10.79
CA ARG A 69 -0.43 6.07 10.31
C ARG A 69 -1.63 5.29 10.83
N GLN A 70 -1.95 5.40 12.12
CA GLN A 70 -3.10 4.70 12.70
C GLN A 70 -4.42 5.20 12.12
N CYS A 71 -4.60 6.52 12.01
CA CYS A 71 -5.77 7.11 11.37
C CYS A 71 -5.90 6.69 9.90
N GLY A 72 -4.80 6.75 9.14
CA GLY A 72 -4.81 6.31 7.74
C GLY A 72 -5.12 4.81 7.60
N GLY A 73 -4.53 3.98 8.46
CA GLY A 73 -4.76 2.53 8.47
C GLY A 73 -6.20 2.16 8.79
N SER A 74 -6.81 2.81 9.79
CA SER A 74 -8.20 2.54 10.15
C SER A 74 -9.19 3.02 9.09
N ILE A 75 -8.97 4.20 8.52
CA ILE A 75 -9.81 4.74 7.42
C ILE A 75 -9.70 3.84 6.19
N GLY A 76 -8.48 3.45 5.80
CA GLY A 76 -8.25 2.56 4.66
C GLY A 76 -8.93 1.20 4.84
N LEU A 77 -8.77 0.59 6.01
CA LEU A 77 -9.42 -0.68 6.32
C LEU A 77 -10.95 -0.57 6.30
N ALA A 78 -11.51 0.51 6.86
CA ALA A 78 -12.96 0.73 6.88
C ALA A 78 -13.54 0.83 5.46
N VAL A 79 -12.90 1.59 4.57
CA VAL A 79 -13.33 1.74 3.17
C VAL A 79 -13.27 0.40 2.42
N ILE A 80 -12.15 -0.33 2.53
CA ILE A 80 -11.98 -1.61 1.83
C ILE A 80 -12.99 -2.65 2.35
N SER A 81 -13.19 -2.72 3.67
CA SER A 81 -14.15 -3.63 4.29
C SER A 81 -15.58 -3.34 3.82
N ALA A 82 -15.98 -2.07 3.79
CA ALA A 82 -17.30 -1.67 3.31
C ALA A 82 -17.51 -2.06 1.83
N LEU A 83 -16.49 -1.87 0.98
CA LEU A 83 -16.54 -2.29 -0.42
C LEU A 83 -16.66 -3.80 -0.57
N ALA A 84 -15.87 -4.58 0.18
CA ALA A 84 -15.93 -6.04 0.16
C ALA A 84 -17.31 -6.56 0.56
N VAL A 85 -17.88 -6.00 1.64
CA VAL A 85 -19.22 -6.35 2.11
C VAL A 85 -20.29 -5.97 1.08
N ALA A 86 -20.22 -4.77 0.50
CA ALA A 86 -21.16 -4.32 -0.52
C ALA A 86 -21.12 -5.21 -1.76
N ALA A 87 -19.93 -5.55 -2.25
CA ALA A 87 -19.73 -6.42 -3.41
C ALA A 87 -20.24 -7.85 -3.15
N THR A 88 -20.00 -8.38 -1.95
CA THR A 88 -20.50 -9.69 -1.53
C THR A 88 -22.02 -9.70 -1.47
N ARG A 89 -22.63 -8.69 -0.82
CA ARG A 89 -24.10 -8.57 -0.71
C ARG A 89 -24.76 -8.51 -2.08
N HIS A 90 -24.19 -7.73 -3.00
CA HIS A 90 -24.72 -7.61 -4.35
C HIS A 90 -24.72 -8.95 -5.10
N ALA A 91 -23.66 -9.75 -4.95
CA ALA A 91 -23.59 -11.09 -5.54
C ALA A 91 -24.60 -12.07 -4.90
N THR A 92 -24.77 -12.01 -3.58
CA THR A 92 -25.78 -12.81 -2.86
C THR A 92 -27.20 -12.46 -3.32
N GLU A 93 -27.51 -11.16 -3.48
CA GLU A 93 -28.81 -10.68 -3.97
C GLU A 93 -29.08 -11.09 -5.43
N ALA A 94 -28.04 -11.27 -6.23
CA ALA A 94 -28.12 -11.80 -7.60
C ALA A 94 -28.37 -13.32 -7.67
N GLY A 95 -28.36 -14.01 -6.52
CA GLY A 95 -28.63 -15.45 -6.42
C GLY A 95 -27.38 -16.34 -6.49
N ASP A 96 -26.18 -15.77 -6.42
CA ASP A 96 -24.94 -16.55 -6.41
C ASP A 96 -24.86 -17.45 -5.16
N ALA A 97 -24.24 -18.62 -5.31
CA ALA A 97 -23.97 -19.50 -4.18
C ALA A 97 -23.10 -18.76 -3.12
N PRO A 98 -23.30 -18.97 -1.81
CA PRO A 98 -22.65 -18.19 -0.76
C PRO A 98 -21.11 -18.11 -0.88
N LEU A 99 -20.48 -19.21 -1.28
CA LEU A 99 -19.03 -19.28 -1.44
C LEU A 99 -18.54 -18.49 -2.67
N GLN A 100 -19.33 -18.48 -3.76
CA GLN A 100 -19.03 -17.71 -4.97
C GLN A 100 -19.23 -16.21 -4.74
N ALA A 101 -20.30 -15.82 -4.03
CA ALA A 101 -20.54 -14.43 -3.65
C ALA A 101 -19.39 -13.85 -2.80
N LEU A 102 -18.86 -14.63 -1.85
CA LEU A 102 -17.70 -14.26 -1.06
C LEU A 102 -16.43 -14.10 -1.92
N ALA A 103 -16.14 -15.08 -2.79
CA ALA A 103 -14.96 -15.02 -3.66
C ALA A 103 -14.99 -13.78 -4.59
N SER A 104 -16.15 -13.51 -5.20
CA SER A 104 -16.39 -12.32 -6.04
C SER A 104 -16.23 -11.01 -5.24
N GLY A 105 -16.71 -10.99 -4.00
CA GLY A 105 -16.55 -9.85 -3.09
C GLY A 105 -15.09 -9.54 -2.76
N TYR A 106 -14.29 -10.56 -2.47
CA TYR A 106 -12.85 -10.42 -2.21
C TYR A 106 -12.06 -10.00 -3.44
N ASP A 107 -12.35 -10.57 -4.61
CA ASP A 107 -11.68 -10.19 -5.86
C ASP A 107 -11.89 -8.69 -6.16
N ARG A 108 -13.13 -8.22 -6.08
CA ARG A 108 -13.47 -6.79 -6.24
C ARG A 108 -12.78 -5.91 -5.20
N ALA A 109 -12.67 -6.37 -3.95
CA ALA A 109 -11.97 -5.64 -2.89
C ALA A 109 -10.46 -5.52 -3.17
N PHE A 110 -9.83 -6.56 -3.74
CA PHE A 110 -8.43 -6.51 -4.15
C PHE A 110 -8.20 -5.54 -5.31
N VAL A 111 -9.08 -5.52 -6.32
CA VAL A 111 -9.02 -4.55 -7.42
C VAL A 111 -9.17 -3.12 -6.90
N ALA A 112 -10.15 -2.86 -6.04
CA ALA A 112 -10.34 -1.54 -5.43
C ALA A 112 -9.10 -1.11 -4.61
N THR A 113 -8.50 -2.05 -3.88
CA THR A 113 -7.26 -1.79 -3.13
C THR A 113 -6.09 -1.47 -4.07
N ALA A 114 -5.96 -2.19 -5.19
CA ALA A 114 -4.95 -1.90 -6.20
C ALA A 114 -5.12 -0.49 -6.78
N VAL A 115 -6.35 -0.09 -7.13
CA VAL A 115 -6.65 1.26 -7.62
C VAL A 115 -6.33 2.33 -6.57
N LEU A 116 -6.73 2.13 -5.32
CA LEU A 116 -6.42 3.05 -4.22
C LEU A 116 -4.90 3.22 -4.04
N LEU A 117 -4.14 2.13 -4.13
CA LEU A 117 -2.68 2.18 -4.04
C LEU A 117 -2.05 2.90 -5.22
N VAL A 118 -2.57 2.73 -6.43
CA VAL A 118 -2.13 3.49 -7.62
C VAL A 118 -2.41 4.98 -7.44
N VAL A 119 -3.62 5.35 -6.99
CA VAL A 119 -3.98 6.75 -6.70
C VAL A 119 -3.06 7.34 -5.63
N ALA A 120 -2.82 6.60 -4.53
CA ALA A 120 -1.90 7.01 -3.48
C ALA A 120 -0.46 7.17 -4.00
N ALA A 121 0.01 6.27 -4.87
CA ALA A 121 1.31 6.37 -5.50
C ALA A 121 1.42 7.59 -6.44
N VAL A 122 0.37 7.90 -7.20
CA VAL A 122 0.30 9.10 -8.05
C VAL A 122 0.33 10.36 -7.20
N ILE A 123 -0.47 10.43 -6.14
CA ILE A 123 -0.44 11.55 -5.18
C ILE A 123 0.97 11.69 -4.59
N ALA A 124 1.58 10.59 -4.16
CA ALA A 124 2.94 10.62 -3.64
C ALA A 124 3.94 11.16 -4.67
N VAL A 125 3.87 10.73 -5.93
CA VAL A 125 4.75 11.23 -7.01
C VAL A 125 4.54 12.71 -7.29
N LEU A 126 3.31 13.20 -7.24
CA LEU A 126 2.98 14.60 -7.54
C LEU A 126 3.31 15.55 -6.39
N PHE A 127 3.06 15.13 -5.15
CA PHE A 127 3.11 16.00 -3.97
C PHE A 127 4.34 15.81 -3.09
N VAL A 128 5.02 14.65 -3.14
CA VAL A 128 6.27 14.46 -2.40
C VAL A 128 7.38 15.15 -3.20
N PRO A 129 7.98 16.23 -2.67
CA PRO A 129 9.08 16.88 -3.36
C PRO A 129 10.19 15.82 -3.52
N ALA A 130 10.57 15.54 -4.77
CA ALA A 130 11.76 14.75 -5.03
C ALA A 130 12.92 15.51 -4.41
N ARG A 131 13.29 15.13 -3.17
CA ARG A 131 14.54 15.57 -2.56
C ARG A 131 15.59 14.93 -3.44
N LYS A 132 15.95 15.68 -4.49
CA LYS A 132 17.04 15.40 -5.41
C LYS A 132 18.15 14.86 -4.53
N ARG A 133 18.73 13.72 -4.89
CA ARG A 133 20.17 13.51 -5.13
C ARG A 133 21.13 14.66 -4.76
N THR A 134 20.93 15.36 -3.64
CA THR A 134 21.58 16.61 -3.27
C THR A 134 22.70 16.30 -2.28
N ALA A 135 22.60 15.18 -1.55
CA ALA A 135 23.72 14.62 -0.80
C ALA A 135 24.85 14.13 -1.72
N ARG A 136 24.53 13.43 -2.83
CA ARG A 136 25.55 12.93 -3.78
C ARG A 136 26.29 14.05 -4.52
N ARG A 137 25.65 15.22 -4.74
CA ARG A 137 26.28 16.40 -5.37
C ARG A 137 27.13 17.22 -4.38
N LYS A 138 26.80 17.23 -3.08
CA LYS A 138 27.67 17.83 -2.05
C LYS A 138 28.95 17.01 -1.81
N GLN A 139 28.91 15.69 -2.00
CA GLN A 139 30.11 14.84 -1.96
C GLN A 139 30.96 14.94 -3.23
N ALA A 140 30.35 15.01 -4.41
CA ALA A 140 31.09 15.19 -5.67
C ALA A 140 31.65 16.62 -5.87
N ALA A 141 31.20 17.61 -5.08
CA ALA A 141 31.76 18.96 -5.04
C ALA A 141 32.75 19.17 -3.87
N ARG A 142 32.99 18.13 -3.06
CA ARG A 142 34.01 18.07 -2.00
C ARG A 142 35.17 17.13 -2.35
N ALA A 143 35.11 16.49 -3.53
CA ALA A 143 36.16 15.68 -4.14
C ALA A 143 36.72 16.44 -5.34
#